data_AF-A0A833ZH19-F1
#
_entry.id   AF-A0A833ZH19-F1
#
_cell.length_a   1.000
_cell.length_b   1.000
_cell.length_c   1.000
_cell.angle_alpha   90.00
_cell.angle_beta   90.00
_cell.angle_gamma   90.00
#
_symmetry.space_group_name_H-M   'P 1'
#
loop_
_entity.id
_entity.type
_entity.pdbx_description
1 polymer ?
#
loop_
_entity_poly.entity_id
_entity_poly.type
_entity_poly.pdbx_seq_one_letter_code
_entity_poly.pdbx_strand_id
1 'polypeptide(L)'
;MGERKGVNKYYPPDFNPEKHGSLNRYHHSHPLRERARKLSQGILVIRFEMPYNIWCDGCKNHIGMGVRYNAEKKKVGNYYTTPIYRFRMKCHLCINYIEMQTDPANCDYVIVSGAQRKEERWDMADNEQVLTTEHEKKQKLETDAMFRLEHGEADRSTLKKALPTLSHIQEAQSAWKDDFALNSMLRKRFRLSPDLRTPQGHCCQRPPWLTLFWKYLVELCHRESGLGGV
;
A
#
# COMPACT_ATOMS: atom_id res chain seq x y z
N MET A 1 33.99 11.00 21.04
CA MET A 1 33.65 9.70 20.41
C MET A 1 34.83 9.30 19.54
N GLY A 2 35.25 8.04 19.60
CA GLY A 2 36.29 7.53 18.70
C GLY A 2 35.83 7.54 17.24
N GLU A 3 36.79 7.62 16.33
CA GLU A 3 36.55 7.60 14.89
C GLU A 3 35.87 6.29 14.44
N ARG A 4 34.91 6.37 13.49
CA ARG A 4 34.13 5.20 13.02
C ARG A 4 35.01 4.09 12.46
N LYS A 5 36.13 4.45 11.83
CA LYS A 5 37.12 3.52 11.25
C LYS A 5 38.49 3.71 11.89
N GLY A 6 38.56 3.73 13.22
CA GLY A 6 39.84 3.75 13.92
C GLY A 6 40.72 2.57 13.50
N VAL A 7 41.88 2.88 12.91
CA VAL A 7 42.89 1.90 12.48
C VAL A 7 43.54 1.27 13.71
N ASN A 8 43.90 2.10 14.69
CA ASN A 8 44.53 1.67 15.92
C ASN A 8 43.48 1.58 17.04
N LYS A 9 43.44 0.44 17.71
CA LYS A 9 42.61 0.21 18.91
C LYS A 9 43.55 -0.01 20.07
N TYR A 10 43.26 0.60 21.21
CA TYR A 10 44.02 0.36 22.42
C TYR A 10 43.79 -1.07 22.90
N TYR A 11 44.87 -1.82 23.08
CA TYR A 11 44.88 -3.13 23.71
C TYR A 11 45.51 -2.99 25.10
N PRO A 12 44.83 -3.42 26.17
CA PRO A 12 45.41 -3.45 27.51
C PRO A 12 46.69 -4.30 27.53
N PRO A 13 47.69 -3.96 28.35
CA PRO A 13 48.96 -4.71 28.42
C PRO A 13 48.78 -6.19 28.81
N ASP A 14 47.71 -6.51 29.55
CA ASP A 14 47.38 -7.88 29.97
C ASP A 14 46.69 -8.71 28.86
N PHE A 15 46.29 -8.08 27.75
CA PHE A 15 45.51 -8.73 26.70
C PHE A 15 46.40 -9.64 25.83
N ASN A 16 46.21 -10.94 26.00
CA ASN A 16 46.77 -11.96 25.13
C ASN A 16 45.76 -12.43 24.06
N PRO A 17 46.04 -12.28 22.75
CA PRO A 17 45.10 -12.63 21.68
C PRO A 17 44.77 -14.13 21.63
N GLU A 18 45.70 -15.02 21.97
CA GLU A 18 45.47 -16.46 21.98
C GLU A 18 44.51 -16.91 23.09
N LYS A 19 44.60 -16.28 24.27
CA LYS A 19 43.78 -16.63 25.45
C LYS A 19 42.40 -15.99 25.40
N HIS A 20 42.36 -14.69 25.07
CA HIS A 20 41.12 -13.91 25.13
C HIS A 20 40.40 -13.84 23.78
N GLY A 21 41.06 -14.13 22.68
CA GLY A 21 40.50 -14.08 21.32
C GLY A 21 40.21 -12.65 20.88
N SER A 22 39.08 -12.09 21.31
CA SER A 22 38.66 -10.73 20.96
C SER A 22 38.65 -9.79 22.16
N LEU A 23 38.91 -8.51 21.91
CA LEU A 23 38.84 -7.45 22.92
C LEU A 23 37.46 -7.37 23.59
N ASN A 24 36.39 -7.65 22.83
CA ASN A 24 35.03 -7.69 23.38
C ASN A 24 34.88 -8.80 24.45
N ARG A 25 35.45 -9.98 24.21
CA ARG A 25 35.45 -11.09 25.17
C ARG A 25 36.27 -10.77 26.41
N TYR A 26 37.41 -10.09 26.24
CA TYR A 26 38.24 -9.59 27.35
C TYR A 26 37.46 -8.63 28.27
N HIS A 27 36.67 -7.71 27.69
CA HIS A 27 35.81 -6.80 28.45
C HIS A 27 34.43 -7.38 28.81
N HIS A 28 34.21 -8.69 28.68
CA HIS A 28 32.92 -9.35 28.92
C HIS A 28 31.72 -8.70 28.20
N SER A 29 31.98 -8.10 27.04
CA SER A 29 30.99 -7.39 26.24
C SER A 29 30.66 -8.16 24.97
N HIS A 30 29.40 -8.10 24.53
CA HIS A 30 28.99 -8.70 23.26
C HIS A 30 29.14 -7.69 22.11
N PRO A 31 29.59 -8.09 20.90
CA PRO A 31 29.73 -7.16 19.76
C PRO A 31 28.43 -6.43 19.40
N LEU A 32 27.28 -7.12 19.53
CA LEU A 32 25.96 -6.54 19.27
C LEU A 32 25.37 -5.76 20.47
N ARG A 33 26.11 -5.69 21.60
CA ARG A 33 25.73 -4.99 22.83
C ARG A 33 24.28 -5.26 23.24
N GLU A 34 23.48 -4.20 23.36
CA GLU A 34 22.11 -4.25 23.84
C GLU A 34 21.16 -5.09 22.98
N ARG A 35 21.46 -5.24 21.69
CA ARG A 35 20.64 -6.06 20.79
C ARG A 35 20.70 -7.55 21.13
N ALA A 36 21.78 -7.98 21.78
CA ALA A 36 22.01 -9.36 22.20
C ALA A 36 21.65 -9.64 23.67
N ARG A 37 20.91 -8.75 24.34
CA ARG A 37 20.51 -8.94 25.75
C ARG A 37 19.80 -10.28 26.02
N LYS A 38 19.07 -10.82 25.04
CA LYS A 38 18.31 -12.08 25.14
C LYS A 38 18.91 -13.22 24.31
N LEU A 39 20.22 -13.17 24.04
CA LEU A 39 20.87 -14.17 23.18
C LEU A 39 20.85 -15.58 23.79
N SER A 40 20.85 -15.71 25.12
CA SER A 40 20.67 -16.99 25.81
C SER A 40 19.35 -17.69 25.46
N GLN A 41 18.32 -16.94 25.07
CA GLN A 41 17.02 -17.45 24.63
C GLN A 41 16.94 -17.61 23.10
N GLY A 42 18.04 -17.36 22.38
CA GLY A 42 18.08 -17.34 20.91
C GLY A 42 17.33 -16.16 20.28
N ILE A 43 17.07 -15.10 21.07
CA ILE A 43 16.31 -13.92 20.63
C ILE A 43 17.27 -12.76 20.38
N LEU A 44 17.22 -12.21 19.17
CA LEU A 44 17.98 -11.02 18.78
C LEU A 44 17.04 -9.85 18.50
N VAL A 45 17.33 -8.68 19.06
CA VAL A 45 16.56 -7.46 18.75
C VAL A 45 17.09 -6.83 17.47
N ILE A 46 16.24 -6.74 16.45
CA ILE A 46 16.55 -6.13 15.15
C ILE A 46 15.60 -4.98 14.84
N ARG A 47 15.98 -4.12 13.88
CA ARG A 47 15.04 -3.18 13.28
C ARG A 47 14.38 -3.86 12.08
N PHE A 48 13.07 -3.98 12.12
CA PHE A 48 12.26 -4.64 11.10
C PHE A 48 11.31 -3.61 10.47
N GLU A 49 11.21 -3.63 9.15
CA GLU A 49 10.29 -2.78 8.38
C GLU A 49 9.08 -3.64 7.98
N MET A 50 7.86 -3.12 8.16
CA MET A 50 6.66 -3.87 7.83
C MET A 50 6.57 -4.12 6.30
N PRO A 51 6.41 -5.38 5.86
CA PRO A 51 6.47 -5.75 4.43
C PRO A 51 5.22 -5.34 3.64
N TYR A 52 4.06 -5.22 4.28
CA TYR A 52 2.80 -4.83 3.66
C TYR A 52 1.89 -4.12 4.66
N ASN A 53 0.82 -3.52 4.15
CA ASN A 53 -0.20 -2.84 4.94
C ASN A 53 -0.98 -3.85 5.80
N ILE A 54 -1.13 -3.55 7.09
CA ILE A 54 -1.82 -4.41 8.05
C ILE A 54 -2.80 -3.62 8.92
N TRP A 55 -3.83 -4.31 9.41
CA TRP A 55 -4.72 -3.86 10.46
C TRP A 55 -4.34 -4.56 11.76
N CYS A 56 -4.14 -3.81 12.85
CA CYS A 56 -3.85 -4.42 14.14
C CYS A 56 -5.17 -4.86 14.83
N ASP A 57 -5.22 -6.09 15.34
CA ASP A 57 -6.45 -6.62 15.98
C ASP A 57 -6.82 -5.86 17.26
N GLY A 58 -5.83 -5.33 17.98
CA GLY A 58 -6.04 -4.65 19.26
C GLY A 58 -6.63 -3.24 19.11
N CYS A 59 -5.98 -2.36 18.35
CA CYS A 59 -6.41 -0.97 18.18
C CYS A 59 -7.18 -0.69 16.89
N LYS A 60 -7.30 -1.66 15.98
CA LYS A 60 -7.90 -1.52 14.64
C LYS A 60 -7.34 -0.36 13.81
N ASN A 61 -6.16 0.14 14.17
CA ASN A 61 -5.47 1.16 13.40
C ASN A 61 -4.63 0.51 12.29
N HIS A 62 -4.55 1.23 11.17
CA HIS A 62 -3.75 0.84 10.02
C HIS A 62 -2.26 1.07 10.28
N ILE A 63 -1.44 0.07 10.01
CA ILE A 63 0.02 0.17 9.98
C ILE A 63 0.43 0.07 8.52
N GLY A 64 1.04 1.15 8.01
CA GLY A 64 1.53 1.20 6.65
C GLY A 64 2.77 0.34 6.42
N MET A 65 2.98 -0.03 5.17
CA MET A 65 4.23 -0.61 4.69
C MET A 65 5.42 0.30 5.01
N GLY A 66 6.55 -0.29 5.40
CA GLY A 66 7.80 0.43 5.70
C GLY A 66 7.89 1.02 7.11
N VAL A 67 6.85 0.90 7.94
CA VAL A 67 6.92 1.32 9.35
C VAL A 67 7.95 0.47 10.10
N ARG A 68 8.83 1.14 10.86
CA ARG A 68 9.99 0.54 11.54
C ARG A 68 9.68 0.14 12.98
N TYR A 69 9.94 -1.11 13.32
CA TYR A 69 9.80 -1.66 14.66
C TYR A 69 11.11 -2.22 15.20
N ASN A 70 11.27 -2.18 16.53
CA ASN A 70 12.24 -3.02 17.22
C ASN A 70 11.59 -4.40 17.41
N ALA A 71 12.01 -5.37 16.61
CA ALA A 71 11.44 -6.71 16.60
C ALA A 71 12.39 -7.72 17.28
N GLU A 72 11.79 -8.64 18.02
CA GLU A 72 12.46 -9.81 18.56
C GLU A 72 12.48 -10.91 17.49
N LYS A 73 13.66 -11.18 16.92
CA LYS A 73 13.89 -12.26 15.96
C LYS A 73 14.17 -13.56 16.70
N LYS A 74 13.35 -14.58 16.48
CA LYS A 74 13.52 -15.95 16.99
C LYS A 74 13.56 -16.94 15.82
N LYS A 75 14.42 -17.95 15.89
CA LYS A 75 14.38 -19.10 14.96
C LYS A 75 13.35 -20.11 15.47
N VAL A 76 12.39 -20.51 14.65
CA VAL A 76 11.30 -21.42 15.06
C VAL A 76 11.42 -22.79 14.39
N GLY A 77 11.77 -22.84 13.10
CA GLY A 77 11.91 -24.08 12.34
C GLY A 77 12.84 -23.92 11.16
N ASN A 78 12.86 -24.91 10.28
CA ASN A 78 13.55 -24.86 8.99
C ASN A 78 12.60 -25.34 7.88
N TYR A 79 12.68 -24.71 6.72
CA TYR A 79 12.12 -25.20 5.46
C TYR A 79 13.27 -25.81 4.65
N TYR A 80 13.32 -27.13 4.59
CA TYR A 80 14.51 -27.87 4.14
C TYR A 80 15.78 -27.41 4.88
N THR A 81 16.67 -26.67 4.21
CA THR A 81 17.91 -26.10 4.78
C THR A 81 17.75 -24.65 5.25
N THR A 82 16.71 -23.94 4.81
CA THR A 82 16.52 -22.51 5.08
C THR A 82 15.81 -22.31 6.43
N PRO A 83 16.37 -21.54 7.38
CA PRO A 83 15.73 -21.30 8.67
C PRO A 83 14.50 -20.39 8.54
N ILE A 84 13.42 -20.78 9.21
CA ILE A 84 12.21 -19.96 9.36
C ILE A 84 12.36 -19.09 10.61
N TYR A 85 12.23 -17.79 10.42
CA TYR A 85 12.28 -16.80 11.49
C TYR A 85 10.87 -16.32 11.84
N ARG A 86 10.66 -16.11 13.14
CA ARG A 86 9.50 -15.42 13.70
C ARG A 86 9.94 -14.10 14.29
N PHE A 87 9.22 -13.05 13.93
CA PHE A 87 9.43 -11.68 14.40
C PHE A 87 8.27 -11.30 15.30
N ARG A 88 8.57 -10.99 16.55
CA ARG A 88 7.59 -10.49 17.51
C ARG A 88 7.86 -9.02 17.78
N MET A 89 6.83 -8.18 17.64
CA MET A 89 6.94 -6.73 17.87
C MET A 89 5.68 -6.18 18.51
N LYS A 90 5.79 -5.02 19.17
CA LYS A 90 4.65 -4.31 19.76
C LYS A 90 4.09 -3.31 18.76
N CYS A 91 2.78 -3.13 18.75
CA CYS A 91 2.17 -2.00 18.06
C CYS A 91 2.62 -0.66 18.69
N HIS A 92 2.65 0.41 17.91
CA HIS A 92 2.97 1.75 18.43
C HIS A 92 1.90 2.31 19.38
N LEU A 93 0.63 1.96 19.11
CA LEU A 93 -0.54 2.54 19.77
C LEU A 93 -1.11 1.65 20.88
N CYS A 94 -0.83 0.34 20.86
CA CYS A 94 -1.37 -0.61 21.82
C CYS A 94 -0.30 -1.58 22.34
N ILE A 95 -0.63 -2.28 23.42
CA ILE A 95 0.23 -3.27 24.07
C ILE A 95 0.22 -4.62 23.32
N ASN A 96 -0.62 -4.75 22.29
CA ASN A 96 -0.75 -5.98 21.51
C ASN A 96 0.58 -6.32 20.79
N TYR A 97 0.88 -7.61 20.75
CA TYR A 97 2.03 -8.13 20.02
C TYR A 97 1.59 -8.65 18.66
N ILE A 98 2.36 -8.30 17.63
CA ILE A 98 2.20 -8.79 16.28
C ILE A 98 3.31 -9.81 16.04
N GLU A 99 2.93 -11.01 15.60
CA GLU A 99 3.86 -12.07 15.22
C GLU A 99 3.81 -12.33 13.72
N MET A 100 4.96 -12.16 13.06
CA MET A 100 5.13 -12.48 11.65
C MET A 100 6.15 -13.59 11.46
N GLN A 101 5.95 -14.42 10.46
CA GLN A 101 6.80 -15.54 10.10
C GLN A 101 7.26 -15.45 8.65
N THR A 102 8.48 -15.87 8.36
CA THR A 102 9.01 -15.97 7.00
C THR A 102 8.56 -17.26 6.34
N ASP A 103 8.01 -17.16 5.12
CA ASP A 103 7.59 -18.31 4.34
C ASP A 103 8.43 -18.41 3.05
N PRO A 104 9.51 -19.22 3.06
CA PRO A 104 10.44 -19.31 1.94
C PRO A 104 9.85 -19.97 0.69
N ALA A 105 8.73 -20.70 0.78
CA ALA A 105 8.06 -21.28 -0.37
C ALA A 105 7.43 -20.22 -1.30
N ASN A 106 6.84 -19.18 -0.70
CA ASN A 106 6.14 -18.10 -1.43
C ASN A 106 6.98 -16.80 -1.48
N CYS A 107 8.20 -16.82 -0.94
CA CYS A 107 9.05 -15.63 -0.76
C CYS A 107 8.35 -14.48 0.01
N ASP A 108 7.40 -14.82 0.87
CA ASP A 108 6.50 -13.89 1.55
C ASP A 108 6.63 -13.97 3.07
N TYR A 109 5.98 -13.03 3.77
CA TYR A 109 5.78 -13.09 5.21
C TYR A 109 4.32 -13.40 5.51
N VAL A 110 4.08 -14.32 6.45
CA VAL A 110 2.74 -14.65 6.93
C VAL A 110 2.54 -14.15 8.35
N ILE A 111 1.38 -13.55 8.59
CA ILE A 111 0.98 -13.14 9.94
C ILE A 111 0.49 -14.37 10.68
N VAL A 112 1.11 -14.65 11.82
CA VAL A 112 0.70 -15.75 12.71
C VAL A 112 -0.36 -15.24 13.69
N SER A 113 -0.16 -14.04 14.26
CA SER A 113 -1.08 -13.47 15.23
C SER A 113 -0.97 -11.95 15.35
N GLY A 114 -2.05 -11.33 15.83
CA GLY A 114 -2.10 -9.94 16.29
C GLY A 114 -2.31 -8.88 15.21
N ALA A 115 -2.46 -9.30 13.95
CA ALA A 115 -2.81 -8.43 12.85
C ALA A 115 -3.49 -9.21 11.72
N GLN A 116 -4.16 -8.47 10.85
CA GLN A 116 -4.70 -8.95 9.58
C GLN A 116 -4.05 -8.19 8.43
N ARG A 117 -3.75 -8.89 7.34
CA ARG A 117 -3.24 -8.26 6.12
C ARG A 117 -4.35 -7.42 5.50
N LYS A 118 -4.03 -6.20 5.10
CA LYS A 118 -4.95 -5.42 4.26
C LYS A 118 -4.90 -6.03 2.86
N GLU A 119 -6.03 -6.58 2.43
CA GLU A 119 -6.19 -7.11 1.07
C GLU A 119 -6.32 -5.92 0.11
N GLU A 120 -5.26 -5.66 -0.66
CA GLU A 120 -5.27 -4.68 -1.76
C GLU A 120 -5.08 -5.37 -3.11
N ARG A 121 -5.13 -6.71 -3.12
CA ARG A 121 -5.13 -7.49 -4.36
C ARG A 121 -6.47 -7.27 -5.03
N TRP A 122 -6.44 -6.52 -6.12
CA TRP A 122 -7.60 -6.31 -6.97
C TRP A 122 -7.92 -7.62 -7.66
N ASP A 123 -9.10 -8.16 -7.39
CA ASP A 123 -9.63 -9.23 -8.22
C ASP A 123 -10.00 -8.64 -9.57
N MET A 124 -9.33 -9.13 -10.61
CA MET A 124 -9.54 -8.69 -11.97
C MET A 124 -10.97 -8.96 -12.46
N ALA A 125 -11.68 -9.90 -11.84
CA ALA A 125 -13.10 -10.18 -12.08
C ALA A 125 -14.00 -9.01 -11.68
N ASP A 126 -13.67 -8.31 -10.59
CA ASP A 126 -14.49 -7.22 -10.04
C ASP A 126 -14.32 -5.90 -10.81
N ASN A 127 -13.25 -5.78 -11.61
CA ASN A 127 -12.90 -4.56 -12.35
C ASN A 127 -13.38 -4.55 -13.80
N GLU A 128 -14.17 -5.55 -14.22
CA GLU A 128 -14.64 -5.72 -15.60
C GLU A 128 -13.51 -5.70 -16.66
N GLN A 129 -12.25 -5.94 -16.24
CA GLN A 129 -11.14 -6.07 -17.16
C GLN A 129 -11.21 -7.41 -17.85
N VAL A 130 -10.85 -7.44 -19.13
CA VAL A 130 -10.78 -8.68 -19.92
C VAL A 130 -9.70 -9.58 -19.31
N LEU A 131 -10.13 -10.50 -18.45
CA LEU A 131 -9.30 -11.56 -17.90
C LEU A 131 -8.68 -12.35 -19.05
N THR A 132 -7.37 -12.56 -19.01
CA THR A 132 -6.79 -13.63 -19.82
C THR A 132 -7.46 -14.94 -19.40
N THR A 133 -7.94 -15.72 -20.35
CA THR A 133 -8.59 -17.01 -20.09
C THR A 133 -7.80 -17.80 -19.05
N GLU A 134 -8.51 -18.27 -18.01
CA GLU A 134 -7.94 -19.10 -16.94
C GLU A 134 -7.11 -20.24 -17.55
N HIS A 135 -6.00 -20.58 -16.91
CA HIS A 135 -5.09 -21.61 -17.43
C HIS A 135 -5.81 -22.93 -17.74
N GLU A 136 -6.78 -23.30 -16.90
CA GLU A 136 -7.63 -24.47 -17.12
C GLU A 136 -8.52 -24.33 -18.37
N LYS A 137 -9.11 -23.15 -18.60
CA LYS A 137 -9.92 -22.87 -19.79
C LYS A 137 -9.06 -22.88 -21.05
N LYS A 138 -7.82 -22.36 -20.98
CA LYS A 138 -6.85 -22.46 -22.08
C LYS A 138 -6.48 -23.91 -22.39
N GLN A 139 -6.17 -24.71 -21.37
CA GLN A 139 -5.91 -26.14 -21.56
C GLN A 139 -7.10 -26.84 -22.19
N LYS A 140 -8.33 -26.58 -21.71
CA LYS A 140 -9.55 -27.16 -22.29
C LYS A 140 -9.77 -26.73 -23.74
N LEU A 141 -9.49 -25.48 -24.10
CA LEU A 141 -9.55 -24.97 -25.48
C LEU A 141 -8.54 -25.67 -26.41
N GLU A 142 -7.39 -26.09 -25.87
CA GLU A 142 -6.35 -26.79 -26.62
C GLU A 142 -6.61 -28.30 -26.72
N THR A 143 -7.13 -28.92 -25.65
CA THR A 143 -7.34 -30.37 -25.58
C THR A 143 -8.65 -30.82 -26.19
N ASP A 144 -9.73 -30.04 -26.04
CA ASP A 144 -11.08 -30.42 -26.46
C ASP A 144 -11.54 -29.60 -27.67
N ALA A 145 -11.75 -30.30 -28.79
CA ALA A 145 -12.20 -29.71 -30.04
C ALA A 145 -13.65 -29.20 -29.96
N MET A 146 -14.53 -29.84 -29.19
CA MET A 146 -15.93 -29.44 -29.06
C MET A 146 -16.05 -28.15 -28.24
N PHE A 147 -15.36 -28.09 -27.10
CA PHE A 147 -15.33 -26.90 -26.25
C PHE A 147 -14.81 -25.65 -26.99
N ARG A 148 -13.81 -25.83 -27.87
CA ARG A 148 -13.29 -24.75 -28.72
C ARG A 148 -14.31 -24.23 -29.74
N LEU A 149 -15.11 -25.12 -30.32
CA LEU A 149 -16.18 -24.73 -31.25
C LEU A 149 -17.28 -23.95 -30.53
N GLU A 150 -17.72 -24.42 -29.36
CA GLU A 150 -18.74 -23.75 -28.55
C GLU A 150 -18.29 -22.36 -28.08
N HIS A 151 -17.03 -22.22 -27.63
CA HIS A 151 -16.45 -20.92 -27.32
C HIS A 151 -16.39 -20.00 -28.54
N GLY A 152 -15.99 -20.53 -29.70
CA GLY A 152 -15.96 -19.76 -30.94
C GLY A 152 -17.34 -19.26 -31.39
N GLU A 153 -18.40 -20.05 -31.19
CA GLU A 153 -19.77 -19.62 -31.45
C GLU A 153 -20.25 -18.56 -30.44
N ALA A 154 -19.92 -18.75 -29.15
CA ALA A 154 -20.21 -17.78 -28.11
C ALA A 154 -19.56 -16.42 -28.41
N ASP A 155 -18.28 -16.41 -28.80
CA ASP A 155 -17.55 -15.20 -29.19
C ASP A 155 -18.15 -14.52 -30.43
N ARG A 156 -18.58 -15.30 -31.44
CA ARG A 156 -19.28 -14.75 -32.60
C ARG A 156 -20.63 -14.14 -32.21
N SER A 157 -21.32 -14.73 -31.24
CA SER A 157 -22.60 -14.22 -30.75
C SER A 157 -22.45 -12.90 -29.97
N THR A 158 -21.42 -12.77 -29.14
CA THR A 158 -21.12 -11.54 -28.41
C THR A 158 -20.70 -10.43 -29.36
N LEU A 159 -19.86 -10.74 -30.36
CA LEU A 159 -19.52 -9.81 -31.43
C LEU A 159 -20.77 -9.30 -32.17
N LYS A 160 -21.69 -10.19 -32.57
CA LYS A 160 -22.95 -9.79 -33.22
C LYS A 160 -23.81 -8.87 -32.36
N LYS A 161 -23.85 -9.08 -31.05
CA LYS A 161 -24.57 -8.21 -30.10
C LYS A 161 -23.90 -6.83 -29.96
N ALA A 162 -22.57 -6.77 -30.02
CA ALA A 162 -21.81 -5.52 -29.88
C ALA A 162 -21.76 -4.67 -31.17
N LEU A 163 -21.86 -5.29 -32.35
CA LEU A 163 -21.86 -4.60 -33.65
C LEU A 163 -22.80 -3.40 -33.77
N PRO A 164 -24.10 -3.48 -33.41
CA PRO A 164 -24.99 -2.31 -33.50
C PRO A 164 -24.56 -1.17 -32.58
N THR A 165 -24.06 -1.49 -31.38
CA THR A 165 -23.54 -0.48 -30.46
C THR A 165 -22.30 0.20 -31.05
N LEU A 166 -21.39 -0.55 -31.67
CA LEU A 166 -20.21 0.00 -32.34
C LEU A 166 -20.59 0.87 -33.55
N SER A 167 -21.57 0.47 -34.35
CA SER A 167 -22.04 1.28 -35.48
C SER A 167 -22.64 2.60 -35.01
N HIS A 168 -23.45 2.59 -33.94
CA HIS A 168 -23.99 3.82 -33.35
C HIS A 168 -22.89 4.75 -32.81
N ILE A 169 -21.85 4.20 -32.17
CA ILE A 169 -20.70 4.98 -31.71
C ILE A 169 -19.94 5.59 -32.89
N GLN A 170 -19.73 4.81 -33.96
CA GLN A 170 -19.03 5.27 -35.16
C GLN A 170 -19.81 6.35 -35.92
N GLU A 171 -21.14 6.22 -36.00
CA GLU A 171 -22.04 7.24 -36.54
C GLU A 171 -21.98 8.52 -35.70
N ALA A 172 -22.03 8.41 -34.37
CA ALA A 172 -21.90 9.56 -33.46
C ALA A 172 -20.53 10.24 -33.58
N GLN A 173 -19.45 9.48 -33.74
CA GLN A 173 -18.10 10.02 -33.95
C GLN A 173 -17.99 10.78 -35.28
N SER A 174 -18.71 10.37 -36.33
CA SER A 174 -18.73 11.07 -37.62
C SER A 174 -19.38 12.47 -37.52
N ALA A 175 -20.33 12.65 -36.60
CA ALA A 175 -20.92 13.94 -36.27
C ALA A 175 -19.96 14.85 -35.47
N TRP A 176 -18.86 14.29 -34.92
CA TRP A 176 -17.84 15.02 -34.15
C TRP A 176 -16.65 15.49 -34.99
N LYS A 177 -16.74 15.47 -36.32
CA LYS A 177 -15.66 15.96 -37.20
C LYS A 177 -15.39 17.47 -37.07
N ASP A 178 -16.36 18.27 -36.60
CA ASP A 178 -16.23 19.71 -36.42
C ASP A 178 -16.02 20.11 -34.94
N ASP A 179 -14.80 19.88 -34.43
CA ASP A 179 -14.39 20.18 -33.05
C ASP A 179 -14.69 21.63 -32.62
N PHE A 180 -14.55 22.60 -33.53
CA PHE A 180 -14.77 24.02 -33.24
C PHE A 180 -16.25 24.34 -33.00
N ALA A 181 -17.16 23.79 -33.82
CA ALA A 181 -18.59 24.03 -33.72
C ALA A 181 -19.18 23.43 -32.43
N LEU A 182 -18.75 22.22 -32.08
CA LEU A 182 -19.16 21.53 -30.85
C LEU A 182 -18.65 22.25 -29.60
N ASN A 183 -17.38 22.65 -29.57
CA ASN A 183 -16.82 23.42 -28.45
C ASN A 183 -17.50 24.79 -28.29
N SER A 184 -17.85 25.46 -29.39
CA SER A 184 -18.61 26.71 -29.37
C SER A 184 -20.01 26.51 -28.80
N MET A 185 -20.72 25.46 -29.23
CA MET A 185 -22.05 25.12 -28.72
C MET A 185 -22.02 24.74 -27.23
N LEU A 186 -21.05 23.94 -26.81
CA LEU A 186 -20.82 23.55 -25.43
C LEU A 186 -20.57 24.78 -24.53
N ARG A 187 -19.68 25.69 -24.97
CA ARG A 187 -19.40 26.96 -24.27
C ARG A 187 -20.63 27.86 -24.18
N LYS A 188 -21.43 27.94 -25.24
CA LYS A 188 -22.72 28.69 -25.23
C LYS A 188 -23.70 28.08 -24.22
N ARG A 189 -23.82 26.75 -24.19
CA ARG A 189 -24.69 26.03 -23.25
C ARG A 189 -24.27 26.27 -21.79
N PHE A 190 -22.97 26.26 -21.52
CA PHE A 190 -22.43 26.58 -20.19
C PHE A 190 -22.56 28.05 -19.77
N ARG A 191 -22.66 28.99 -20.72
CA ARG A 191 -22.93 30.40 -20.43
C ARG A 191 -24.40 30.66 -20.09
N LEU A 192 -25.32 29.94 -20.75
CA LEU A 192 -26.77 30.06 -20.53
C LEU A 192 -27.25 29.27 -19.31
N SER A 193 -26.54 28.21 -18.91
CA SER A 193 -26.93 27.31 -17.83
C SER A 193 -25.75 27.03 -16.89
N PRO A 194 -25.39 27.96 -15.98
CA PRO A 194 -24.23 27.83 -15.11
C PRO A 194 -24.33 26.64 -14.11
N ASP A 195 -25.55 26.23 -13.77
CA ASP A 195 -25.84 25.19 -12.76
C ASP A 195 -25.53 23.75 -13.22
N LEU A 196 -25.32 23.50 -14.51
CA LEU A 196 -24.96 22.18 -15.05
C LEU A 196 -23.50 21.78 -14.79
N ARG A 197 -22.79 22.47 -13.90
CA ARG A 197 -21.41 22.14 -13.50
C ARG A 197 -21.29 20.97 -12.55
N THR A 198 -22.38 20.34 -12.11
CA THR A 198 -22.29 19.17 -11.25
C THR A 198 -21.83 17.96 -12.06
N PRO A 199 -20.62 17.42 -11.82
CA PRO A 199 -20.29 16.11 -12.35
C PRO A 199 -21.19 15.10 -11.64
N GLN A 200 -21.97 14.33 -12.39
CA GLN A 200 -22.44 13.03 -11.92
C GLN A 200 -21.19 12.13 -11.84
N GLY A 201 -20.48 12.28 -10.74
CA GLY A 201 -19.17 11.70 -10.48
C GLY A 201 -18.72 12.26 -9.14
N HIS A 202 -18.99 11.50 -8.08
CA HIS A 202 -18.74 11.84 -6.69
C HIS A 202 -17.32 12.40 -6.48
N CYS A 203 -17.18 13.71 -6.35
CA CYS A 203 -16.02 14.28 -5.69
C CYS A 203 -16.34 15.70 -5.20
N CYS A 204 -16.25 15.85 -3.88
CA CYS A 204 -16.20 17.11 -3.13
C CYS A 204 -17.51 17.91 -3.01
N GLN A 205 -18.38 17.47 -2.08
CA GLN A 205 -19.27 18.40 -1.37
C GLN A 205 -18.41 19.44 -0.63
N ARG A 206 -18.48 20.71 -1.03
CA ARG A 206 -17.95 21.81 -0.23
C ARG A 206 -18.88 22.01 0.97
N PRO A 207 -18.38 21.95 2.21
CA PRO A 207 -19.27 21.96 3.36
C PRO A 207 -19.79 23.39 3.67
N PRO A 208 -21.00 23.53 4.25
CA PRO A 208 -21.78 24.78 4.28
C PRO A 208 -21.21 25.92 5.15
N TRP A 209 -20.12 25.67 5.88
CA TRP A 209 -19.52 26.64 6.81
C TRP A 209 -18.62 27.66 6.12
N LEU A 210 -18.10 27.36 4.92
CA LEU A 210 -17.25 28.28 4.15
C LEU A 210 -18.03 29.46 3.55
N THR A 211 -19.32 29.29 3.24
CA THR A 211 -20.18 30.38 2.76
C THR A 211 -20.64 31.30 3.88
N LEU A 212 -20.82 30.77 5.10
CA LEU A 212 -21.14 31.58 6.29
C LEU A 212 -19.95 32.41 6.77
N PHE A 213 -18.73 31.86 6.72
CA PHE A 213 -17.52 32.58 7.13
C PHE A 213 -17.23 33.80 6.25
N TRP A 214 -17.49 33.71 4.94
CA TRP A 214 -17.26 34.82 4.02
C TRP A 214 -18.34 35.93 4.14
N LYS A 215 -19.59 35.58 4.44
CA LYS A 215 -20.63 36.57 4.79
C LYS A 215 -20.28 37.32 6.08
N TYR A 216 -19.83 36.61 7.12
CA TYR A 216 -19.42 37.21 8.38
C TYR A 216 -18.22 38.14 8.22
N LEU A 217 -17.23 37.77 7.39
CA LEU A 217 -16.04 38.61 7.16
C LEU A 217 -16.38 39.91 6.41
N VAL A 218 -17.31 39.85 5.46
CA VAL A 218 -17.77 41.04 4.70
C VAL A 218 -18.62 41.96 5.57
N GLU A 219 -19.46 41.42 6.46
CA GLU A 219 -20.23 42.22 7.44
C GLU A 219 -19.33 42.86 8.52
N LEU A 220 -18.24 42.19 8.94
CA LEU A 220 -17.25 42.78 9.85
C LEU A 220 -16.45 43.92 9.19
N CYS A 221 -16.07 43.75 7.92
CA CYS A 221 -15.31 44.77 7.20
C CYS A 221 -16.12 46.05 6.92
N HIS A 222 -17.45 45.96 6.78
CA HIS A 222 -18.32 47.12 6.64
C HIS A 222 -18.62 47.84 7.96
N ARG A 223 -18.41 47.19 9.12
CA ARG A 223 -18.70 47.74 10.44
C ARG A 223 -17.53 48.54 11.04
N GLU A 224 -16.30 48.30 10.59
CA GLU A 224 -15.10 49.01 11.07
C GLU A 224 -14.80 50.33 10.32
N SER A 225 -15.41 50.58 9.16
CA SER A 225 -15.19 51.80 8.35
C SER A 225 -16.13 52.98 8.70
N GLY A 226 -16.81 52.96 9.85
CA GLY A 226 -17.93 53.86 10.18
C GLY A 226 -17.84 54.67 11.48
N LEU A 227 -16.68 54.87 12.08
CA LEU A 227 -16.52 55.75 13.26
C LEU A 227 -15.24 56.60 13.16
N GLY A 228 -15.38 57.74 12.49
CA GLY A 228 -14.40 58.83 12.47
C GLY A 228 -15.14 60.14 12.27
N GLY A 229 -15.61 60.74 13.36
CA GLY A 229 -16.32 62.01 13.35
C GLY A 229 -16.74 62.41 14.76
N VAL A 230 -16.10 63.49 15.23
CA VAL A 230 -16.14 64.15 16.56
C VAL A 230 -15.22 63.55 17.62
#